data_AF-A0A034WW62-F1
#
_entry.id   AF-A0A034WW62-F1
#
_cell.length_a   1.000
_cell.length_b   1.000
_cell.length_c   1.000
_cell.angle_alpha   90.00
_cell.angle_beta   90.00
_cell.angle_gamma   90.00
#
_symmetry.space_group_name_H-M   'P 1'
#
loop_
_entity.id
_entity.type
_entity.pdbx_description
1 polymer ?
#
loop_
_entity_poly.entity_id
_entity_poly.type
_entity_poly.pdbx_seq_one_letter_code
_entity_poly.pdbx_strand_id
1 'polypeptide(L)'
;MKCVDPCIGLCGFNAECRVSHHIPVCTCITGFTGNPMRSCQEKPSNMYLPIPRDPCRPSPCGVYSTCRVASNRAVCSCLPNYRGQPPNCRPECMLSSECASNRACINMRCQDPCPGTCGQNARCRVTNHSPICSCIDGYTGDPFQQCLPERKPLDTPRLPPQNPCVPSPCGPNSQCRASSSGAVCSCVANYIGRPPNCRPECTINS
;
A
#
# COMPACT_ATOMS: atom_id res chain seq x y z
N MET A 1 -64.56 55.91 35.82
CA MET A 1 -63.09 55.88 35.66
C MET A 1 -62.74 56.59 34.37
N LYS A 2 -61.74 57.49 34.39
CA LYS A 2 -61.25 58.16 33.19
C LYS A 2 -60.06 57.36 32.64
N CYS A 3 -60.05 57.10 31.34
CA CYS A 3 -58.91 56.47 30.69
C CYS A 3 -57.70 57.41 30.79
N VAL A 4 -56.54 56.87 31.15
CA VAL A 4 -55.26 57.58 31.17
C VAL A 4 -54.38 56.96 30.09
N ASP A 5 -53.67 57.80 29.34
CA ASP A 5 -52.71 57.33 28.36
C ASP A 5 -51.50 56.71 29.09
N PRO A 6 -51.23 55.40 28.91
CA PRO A 6 -50.11 54.75 29.56
C PRO A 6 -48.76 55.20 28.99
N CYS A 7 -48.69 55.92 27.89
CA CYS A 7 -47.43 56.23 27.19
C CYS A 7 -46.61 57.40 27.76
N ILE A 8 -47.18 58.20 28.65
CA ILE A 8 -46.52 59.42 29.16
C ILE A 8 -45.31 59.03 30.02
N GLY A 9 -44.10 59.34 29.52
CA GLY A 9 -42.84 59.19 30.27
C GLY A 9 -42.28 57.77 30.39
N LEU A 10 -42.86 56.77 29.70
CA LEU A 10 -42.39 55.38 29.77
C LEU A 10 -41.27 55.03 28.79
N CYS A 11 -41.23 55.68 27.62
CA CYS A 11 -40.25 55.38 26.58
C CYS A 11 -38.98 56.21 26.71
N GLY A 12 -37.86 55.63 26.27
CA GLY A 12 -36.56 56.29 26.24
C GLY A 12 -36.43 57.35 25.13
N PHE A 13 -35.28 58.02 25.08
CA PHE A 13 -34.97 59.02 24.06
C PHE A 13 -34.98 58.41 22.64
N ASN A 14 -35.55 59.11 21.65
CA ASN A 14 -35.77 58.65 20.27
C ASN A 14 -36.57 57.33 20.13
N ALA A 15 -37.44 57.05 21.10
CA ALA A 15 -38.44 55.99 21.03
C ALA A 15 -39.86 56.58 20.93
N GLU A 16 -40.70 55.95 20.13
CA GLU A 16 -42.13 56.23 20.04
C GLU A 16 -42.89 55.23 20.93
N CYS A 17 -43.95 55.69 21.58
CA CYS A 17 -44.85 54.83 22.33
C CYS A 17 -46.10 54.53 21.49
N ARG A 18 -46.49 53.26 21.41
CA ARG A 18 -47.77 52.83 20.87
C ARG A 18 -48.50 51.94 21.87
N VAL A 19 -49.80 52.16 22.04
CA VAL A 19 -50.63 51.32 22.90
C VAL A 19 -51.14 50.12 22.09
N SER A 20 -50.76 48.92 22.49
CA SER A 20 -51.20 47.67 21.87
C SER A 20 -51.79 46.76 22.95
N HIS A 21 -53.05 46.34 22.79
CA HIS A 21 -53.78 45.55 23.79
C HIS A 21 -53.77 46.16 25.21
N HIS A 22 -53.99 47.48 25.32
CA HIS A 22 -53.92 48.26 26.57
C HIS A 22 -52.54 48.29 27.25
N ILE A 23 -51.48 47.84 26.57
CA ILE A 23 -50.10 47.85 27.06
C ILE A 23 -49.30 48.90 26.27
N PRO A 24 -48.53 49.77 26.94
CA PRO A 24 -47.60 50.68 26.27
C PRO A 24 -46.41 49.89 25.71
N VAL A 25 -46.19 49.98 24.41
CA VAL A 25 -45.08 49.35 23.70
C VAL A 25 -44.20 50.45 23.13
N CYS A 26 -42.94 50.52 23.57
CA CYS A 26 -41.99 51.47 23.00
C CYS A 26 -41.17 50.83 21.88
N THR A 27 -41.02 51.55 20.78
CA THR A 27 -40.20 51.16 19.63
C THR A 27 -39.28 52.31 19.26
N CYS A 28 -38.07 52.02 18.77
CA CYS A 28 -37.20 53.09 18.29
C CYS A 28 -37.79 53.72 17.01
N ILE A 29 -37.74 55.05 16.91
CA ILE A 29 -38.20 55.78 15.73
C ILE A 29 -37.40 55.33 14.50
N THR A 30 -38.01 55.42 13.33
CA THR A 30 -37.36 55.10 12.05
C THR A 30 -36.00 55.79 11.92
N GLY A 31 -34.95 55.01 11.66
CA GLY A 31 -33.57 55.50 11.60
C GLY A 31 -32.77 55.31 12.89
N PHE A 32 -33.38 54.86 13.99
CA PHE A 32 -32.70 54.59 15.26
C PHE A 32 -32.74 53.11 15.66
N THR A 33 -31.76 52.65 16.43
CA THR A 33 -31.65 51.29 16.99
C THR A 33 -31.15 51.32 18.42
N GLY A 34 -31.37 50.26 19.20
CA GLY A 34 -30.98 50.21 20.61
C GLY A 34 -32.14 49.78 21.50
N ASN A 35 -32.16 50.28 22.74
CA ASN A 35 -33.16 49.90 23.73
C ASN A 35 -34.26 50.98 23.83
N PRO A 36 -35.49 50.72 23.35
CA PRO A 36 -36.57 51.71 23.34
C PRO A 36 -37.10 52.10 24.72
N MET A 37 -36.73 51.38 25.80
CA MET A 37 -37.03 51.77 27.19
C MET A 37 -36.02 52.75 27.77
N ARG A 38 -34.80 52.85 27.20
CA ARG A 38 -33.73 53.72 27.74
C ARG A 38 -33.33 54.81 26.77
N SER A 39 -32.86 54.41 25.59
CA SER A 39 -32.39 55.33 24.54
C SER A 39 -32.17 54.57 23.25
N CYS A 40 -32.61 55.16 22.15
CA CYS A 40 -32.34 54.73 20.79
C CYS A 40 -31.25 55.63 20.18
N GLN A 41 -30.27 55.01 19.53
CA GLN A 41 -29.13 55.66 18.87
C GLN A 41 -29.33 55.65 17.36
N GLU A 42 -28.77 56.64 16.66
CA GLU A 42 -28.84 56.70 15.19
C GLU A 42 -28.24 55.43 14.59
N LYS A 43 -28.98 54.79 13.67
CA LYS A 43 -28.43 53.69 12.89
C LYS A 43 -27.28 54.26 12.06
N PRO A 44 -26.07 53.69 12.13
CA PRO A 44 -24.98 54.15 11.31
C PRO A 44 -25.39 54.03 9.83
N SER A 45 -25.24 55.11 9.06
CA SER A 45 -25.62 55.19 7.64
C SER A 45 -24.93 54.12 6.78
N ASN A 46 -23.85 53.53 7.30
CA ASN A 46 -23.07 52.46 6.70
C ASN A 46 -23.66 51.04 6.90
N MET A 47 -24.75 50.89 7.67
CA MET A 47 -25.41 49.59 7.89
C MET A 47 -26.17 49.08 6.65
N TYR A 48 -26.36 49.92 5.64
CA TYR A 48 -27.00 49.57 4.36
C TYR A 48 -26.02 49.23 3.24
N LEU A 49 -24.70 49.26 3.46
CA LEU A 49 -23.80 48.65 2.48
C LEU A 49 -24.01 47.13 2.50
N PRO A 50 -24.41 46.51 1.38
CA PRO A 50 -24.49 45.06 1.33
C PRO A 50 -23.08 44.51 1.56
N ILE A 51 -22.90 43.79 2.68
CA ILE A 51 -21.69 43.01 2.91
C ILE A 51 -21.51 42.13 1.66
N PRO A 52 -20.39 42.24 0.93
CA PRO A 52 -20.16 41.40 -0.24
C PRO A 52 -20.31 39.94 0.20
N ARG A 53 -21.37 39.28 -0.24
CA ARG A 53 -21.57 37.86 0.04
C ARG A 53 -20.50 37.12 -0.72
N ASP A 54 -19.57 36.52 -0.01
CA ASP A 54 -18.52 35.70 -0.59
C ASP A 54 -19.17 34.53 -1.36
N PRO A 55 -19.05 34.48 -2.70
CA PRO A 55 -19.63 33.41 -3.51
C PRO A 55 -19.13 32.01 -3.14
N CYS A 56 -17.99 31.91 -2.45
CA CYS A 56 -17.41 30.66 -1.97
C CYS A 56 -17.84 30.28 -0.53
N ARG A 57 -18.73 31.04 0.13
CA ARG A 57 -19.19 30.75 1.50
C ARG A 57 -20.72 30.77 1.64
N PRO A 58 -21.38 29.61 1.85
CA PRO A 58 -20.83 28.26 1.82
C PRO A 58 -20.38 27.87 0.40
N SER A 59 -19.39 26.97 0.28
CA SER A 59 -18.81 26.63 -1.03
C SER A 59 -19.81 25.90 -1.92
N PRO A 60 -20.09 26.40 -3.15
CA PRO A 60 -20.95 25.71 -4.11
C PRO A 60 -20.20 24.61 -4.90
N CYS A 61 -18.89 24.49 -4.72
CA CYS A 61 -18.02 23.68 -5.59
C CYS A 61 -17.99 22.18 -5.27
N GLY A 62 -18.72 21.71 -4.26
CA GLY A 62 -18.73 20.30 -3.87
C GLY A 62 -17.43 19.81 -3.23
N VAL A 63 -17.38 18.51 -2.93
CA VAL A 63 -16.22 17.87 -2.30
C VAL A 63 -15.05 17.73 -3.28
N TYR A 64 -13.85 17.58 -2.73
CA TYR A 64 -12.61 17.41 -3.51
C TYR A 64 -12.36 18.50 -4.57
N SER A 65 -12.88 19.69 -4.31
CA SER A 65 -12.84 20.85 -5.20
C SER A 65 -12.37 22.09 -4.43
N THR A 66 -11.69 22.98 -5.12
CA THR A 66 -11.34 24.31 -4.60
C THR A 66 -12.25 25.37 -5.21
N CYS A 67 -12.60 26.38 -4.42
CA CYS A 67 -13.39 27.53 -4.82
C CYS A 67 -12.51 28.77 -4.82
N ARG A 68 -12.49 29.51 -5.93
CA ARG A 68 -11.87 30.83 -6.04
C ARG A 68 -12.88 31.84 -6.57
N VAL A 69 -12.81 33.07 -6.09
CA VAL A 69 -13.67 34.15 -6.59
C VAL A 69 -13.02 34.76 -7.83
N ALA A 70 -13.74 34.80 -8.95
CA ALA A 70 -13.35 35.54 -10.14
C ALA A 70 -14.56 36.32 -10.67
N SER A 71 -14.39 37.63 -10.90
CA SER A 71 -15.47 38.51 -11.37
C SER A 71 -16.75 38.43 -10.53
N ASN A 72 -16.60 38.39 -9.20
CA ASN A 72 -17.68 38.26 -8.22
C ASN A 72 -18.53 36.98 -8.37
N ARG A 73 -17.97 35.92 -8.97
CA ARG A 73 -18.57 34.59 -9.10
C ARG A 73 -17.65 33.52 -8.52
N ALA A 74 -18.25 32.44 -8.03
CA ALA A 74 -17.51 31.25 -7.63
C ALA A 74 -17.01 30.51 -8.87
N VAL A 75 -15.70 30.31 -8.96
CA VAL A 75 -15.06 29.46 -9.96
C VAL A 75 -14.51 28.23 -9.25
N CYS A 76 -14.97 27.07 -9.71
CA CYS A 76 -14.64 25.78 -9.11
C CYS A 76 -13.60 25.05 -9.96
N SER A 77 -12.69 24.34 -9.30
CA SER A 77 -11.77 23.40 -9.96
C SER A 77 -11.52 22.20 -9.05
N CYS A 78 -11.30 21.01 -9.62
CA CYS A 78 -10.93 19.84 -8.82
C CYS A 78 -9.57 20.05 -8.15
N LEU A 79 -9.41 19.47 -6.95
CA LEU A 79 -8.10 19.39 -6.31
C LEU A 79 -7.10 18.59 -7.16
N PRO A 80 -5.79 18.79 -6.97
CA PRO A 80 -4.78 17.98 -7.66
C PRO A 80 -5.04 16.49 -7.48
N ASN A 81 -4.91 15.73 -8.57
CA ASN A 81 -5.14 14.28 -8.64
C ASN A 81 -6.60 13.80 -8.55
N TYR A 82 -7.57 14.70 -8.41
CA TYR A 82 -8.98 14.38 -8.60
C TYR A 82 -9.40 14.65 -10.05
N ARG A 83 -10.28 13.81 -10.58
CA ARG A 83 -10.77 13.87 -11.96
C ARG A 83 -12.25 14.21 -12.00
N GLY A 84 -12.69 14.72 -13.15
CA GLY A 84 -14.09 15.10 -13.40
C GLY A 84 -14.27 16.61 -13.47
N GLN A 85 -15.50 17.06 -13.24
CA GLN A 85 -15.86 18.47 -13.22
C GLN A 85 -16.57 18.77 -11.89
N PRO A 86 -16.22 19.87 -11.20
CA PRO A 86 -16.95 20.30 -10.01
C PRO A 86 -18.45 20.46 -10.30
N PRO A 87 -19.35 20.11 -9.37
CA PRO A 87 -19.07 19.68 -7.99
C PRO A 87 -18.77 18.19 -7.82
N ASN A 88 -18.73 17.42 -8.92
CA ASN A 88 -18.59 15.96 -8.92
C ASN A 88 -17.14 15.53 -9.15
N CYS A 89 -16.19 16.21 -8.52
CA CYS A 89 -14.81 15.76 -8.54
C CYS A 89 -14.69 14.44 -7.77
N ARG A 90 -14.02 13.47 -8.36
CA ARG A 90 -13.84 12.13 -7.81
C ARG A 90 -12.38 11.71 -7.88
N PRO A 91 -11.92 10.81 -7.01
CA PRO A 91 -10.59 10.26 -7.11
C PRO A 91 -10.40 9.47 -8.41
N GLU A 92 -9.16 9.09 -8.69
CA GLU A 92 -8.86 8.20 -9.82
C GLU A 92 -9.39 6.78 -9.60
N CYS A 93 -9.33 6.29 -8.36
CA CYS A 93 -9.90 5.01 -7.95
C CYS A 93 -10.37 5.08 -6.49
N MET A 94 -11.39 4.27 -6.16
CA MET A 94 -11.74 3.91 -4.78
C MET A 94 -11.32 2.47 -4.47
N LEU A 95 -11.35 1.62 -5.50
CA LEU A 95 -11.04 0.19 -5.43
C LEU A 95 -9.92 -0.16 -6.40
N SER A 96 -9.08 -1.14 -6.05
CA SER A 96 -8.01 -1.62 -6.94
C SER A 96 -8.54 -2.17 -8.26
N SER A 97 -9.76 -2.71 -8.29
CA SER A 97 -10.43 -3.20 -9.50
C SER A 97 -10.73 -2.11 -10.54
N GLU A 98 -10.70 -0.83 -10.16
CA GLU A 98 -10.81 0.30 -11.10
C GLU A 98 -9.47 0.61 -11.80
N CYS A 99 -8.37 0.05 -11.31
CA CYS A 99 -7.06 0.17 -11.89
C CYS A 99 -6.78 -0.94 -12.91
N ALA A 100 -5.78 -0.73 -13.75
CA ALA A 100 -5.23 -1.82 -14.56
C ALA A 100 -4.73 -2.97 -13.67
N SER A 101 -4.73 -4.21 -14.17
CA SER A 101 -4.36 -5.41 -13.42
C SER A 101 -2.93 -5.40 -12.84
N ASN A 102 -2.04 -4.58 -13.41
CA ASN A 102 -0.68 -4.35 -12.96
C ASN A 102 -0.51 -3.14 -12.01
N ARG A 103 -1.61 -2.56 -11.51
CA ARG A 103 -1.60 -1.42 -10.58
C ARG A 103 -2.61 -1.65 -9.45
N ALA A 104 -2.44 -0.98 -8.33
CA ALA A 104 -3.35 -1.03 -7.18
C ALA A 104 -3.86 0.36 -6.84
N CYS A 105 -5.02 0.44 -6.17
CA CYS A 105 -5.52 1.70 -5.66
C CYS A 105 -4.81 2.04 -4.34
N ILE A 106 -3.85 2.96 -4.40
CA ILE A 106 -3.04 3.42 -3.27
C ILE A 106 -3.23 4.92 -3.15
N ASN A 107 -3.71 5.39 -1.99
CA ASN A 107 -4.03 6.79 -1.75
C ASN A 107 -4.93 7.38 -2.86
N MET A 108 -6.00 6.66 -3.21
CA MET A 108 -7.02 7.11 -4.17
C MET A 108 -6.50 7.28 -5.61
N ARG A 109 -5.37 6.62 -5.92
CA ARG A 109 -4.71 6.64 -7.23
C ARG A 109 -4.23 5.26 -7.65
N CYS A 110 -4.21 5.03 -8.96
CA CYS A 110 -3.73 3.78 -9.53
C CYS A 110 -2.20 3.80 -9.65
N GLN A 111 -1.54 3.20 -8.68
CA GLN A 111 -0.08 3.20 -8.53
C GLN A 111 0.48 1.77 -8.57
N ASP A 112 1.78 1.65 -8.83
CA ASP A 112 2.49 0.37 -8.74
C ASP A 112 2.73 0.03 -7.25
N PRO A 113 2.24 -1.12 -6.74
CA PRO A 113 2.49 -1.56 -5.36
C PRO A 113 3.89 -2.15 -5.13
N CYS A 114 4.73 -2.30 -6.15
CA CYS A 114 6.06 -2.92 -6.01
C CYS A 114 7.11 -2.13 -5.21
N PRO A 115 7.22 -0.79 -5.32
CA PRO A 115 8.26 -0.04 -4.64
C PRO A 115 8.22 -0.23 -3.11
N GLY A 116 9.31 -0.78 -2.56
CA GLY A 116 9.46 -1.01 -1.11
C GLY A 116 8.80 -2.30 -0.58
N THR A 117 8.22 -3.14 -1.43
CA THR A 117 7.53 -4.35 -0.99
C THR A 117 8.42 -5.60 -0.95
N CYS A 118 9.33 -5.77 -1.91
CA CYS A 118 10.18 -6.95 -1.99
C CYS A 118 11.57 -6.71 -1.39
N GLY A 119 12.18 -7.79 -0.91
CA GLY A 119 13.52 -7.79 -0.31
C GLY A 119 14.65 -7.63 -1.32
N GLN A 120 15.89 -7.65 -0.83
CA GLN A 120 17.07 -7.53 -1.69
C GLN A 120 17.23 -8.76 -2.61
N ASN A 121 17.68 -8.52 -3.85
CA ASN A 121 17.82 -9.55 -4.90
C ASN A 121 16.52 -10.30 -5.22
N ALA A 122 15.36 -9.67 -4.97
CA ALA A 122 14.06 -10.16 -5.40
C ALA A 122 13.50 -9.30 -6.55
N ARG A 123 12.84 -9.95 -7.51
CA ARG A 123 12.00 -9.29 -8.51
C ARG A 123 10.58 -9.15 -7.97
N CYS A 124 9.99 -7.97 -8.20
CA CYS A 124 8.58 -7.74 -7.94
C CYS A 124 7.77 -7.83 -9.22
N ARG A 125 6.63 -8.53 -9.18
CA ARG A 125 5.64 -8.53 -10.26
C ARG A 125 4.25 -8.33 -9.67
N VAL A 126 3.50 -7.38 -10.22
CA VAL A 126 2.11 -7.15 -9.82
C VAL A 126 1.20 -8.16 -10.52
N THR A 127 0.39 -8.88 -9.75
CA THR A 127 -0.61 -9.83 -10.25
C THR A 127 -1.92 -9.57 -9.51
N ASN A 128 -3.00 -9.27 -10.23
CA ASN A 128 -4.30 -8.93 -9.66
C ASN A 128 -4.22 -7.84 -8.57
N HIS A 129 -3.55 -6.73 -8.90
CA HIS A 129 -3.32 -5.60 -7.99
C HIS A 129 -2.44 -5.90 -6.77
N SER A 130 -1.90 -7.10 -6.64
CA SER A 130 -1.06 -7.52 -5.53
C SER A 130 0.40 -7.68 -5.96
N PRO A 131 1.37 -7.15 -5.21
CA PRO A 131 2.78 -7.37 -5.47
C PRO A 131 3.16 -8.81 -5.11
N ILE A 132 3.80 -9.51 -6.04
CA ILE A 132 4.35 -10.85 -5.86
C ILE A 132 5.87 -10.75 -5.94
N CYS A 133 6.54 -11.17 -4.86
CA CYS A 133 8.00 -11.18 -4.78
C CYS A 133 8.53 -12.58 -5.10
N SER A 134 9.58 -12.65 -5.91
CA SER A 134 10.32 -13.90 -6.15
C SER A 134 11.80 -13.60 -6.29
N CYS A 135 12.67 -14.54 -5.91
CA CYS A 135 14.10 -14.36 -6.12
C CYS A 135 14.44 -14.26 -7.60
N ILE A 136 15.42 -13.42 -7.92
CA ILE A 136 16.02 -13.39 -9.26
C ILE A 136 16.75 -14.70 -9.55
N ASP A 137 16.95 -15.01 -10.83
CA ASP A 137 17.52 -16.30 -11.23
C ASP A 137 18.95 -16.47 -10.67
N GLY A 138 19.24 -17.65 -10.11
CA GLY A 138 20.50 -17.93 -9.40
C GLY A 138 20.55 -17.44 -7.95
N TYR A 139 19.43 -16.98 -7.38
CA TYR A 139 19.29 -16.64 -5.97
C TYR A 139 18.14 -17.44 -5.33
N THR A 140 18.27 -17.75 -4.05
CA THR A 140 17.29 -18.50 -3.24
C THR A 140 17.17 -17.90 -1.84
N GLY A 141 16.09 -18.19 -1.12
CA GLY A 141 15.81 -17.64 0.20
C GLY A 141 14.41 -17.02 0.30
N ASP A 142 14.26 -16.02 1.19
CA ASP A 142 12.99 -15.32 1.41
C ASP A 142 12.92 -14.05 0.53
N PRO A 143 12.02 -13.99 -0.48
CA PRO A 143 11.91 -12.85 -1.39
C PRO A 143 11.34 -11.58 -0.76
N PHE A 144 10.76 -11.63 0.44
CA PHE A 144 10.31 -10.44 1.18
C PHE A 144 11.41 -9.85 2.07
N GLN A 145 12.41 -10.65 2.45
CA GLN A 145 13.53 -10.20 3.25
C GLN A 145 14.80 -10.02 2.41
N GLN A 146 15.33 -11.13 1.89
CA GLN A 146 16.57 -11.17 1.13
C GLN A 146 16.73 -12.52 0.43
N CYS A 147 17.07 -12.47 -0.85
CA CYS A 147 17.57 -13.62 -1.57
C CYS A 147 19.10 -13.65 -1.57
N LEU A 148 19.67 -14.85 -1.43
CA LEU A 148 21.10 -15.13 -1.39
C LEU A 148 21.52 -15.91 -2.64
N PRO A 149 22.74 -15.75 -3.15
CA PRO A 149 23.23 -16.52 -4.29
C PRO A 149 23.11 -18.03 -4.03
N GLU A 150 22.52 -18.75 -4.98
CA GLU A 150 22.44 -20.21 -4.93
C GLU A 150 23.85 -20.80 -4.90
N ARG A 151 24.17 -21.53 -3.84
CA ARG A 151 25.40 -22.31 -3.80
C ARG A 151 25.18 -23.51 -4.70
N LYS A 152 25.86 -23.53 -5.86
CA LYS A 152 26.01 -24.77 -6.62
C LYS A 152 26.59 -25.82 -5.67
N PRO A 153 26.03 -27.03 -5.60
CA PRO A 153 26.73 -28.14 -4.98
C PRO A 153 28.12 -28.16 -5.58
N LEU A 154 29.16 -28.15 -4.74
CA LEU A 154 30.50 -28.47 -5.21
C LEU A 154 30.34 -29.80 -5.94
N ASP A 155 30.68 -29.82 -7.23
CA ASP A 155 30.86 -31.07 -7.95
C ASP A 155 31.80 -31.88 -7.08
N THR A 156 31.26 -32.85 -6.33
CA THR A 156 32.09 -33.81 -5.63
C THR A 156 32.94 -34.41 -6.73
N PRO A 157 34.27 -34.29 -6.67
CA PRO A 157 35.11 -34.89 -7.69
C PRO A 157 34.66 -36.33 -7.79
N ARG A 158 34.16 -36.74 -8.97
CA ARG A 158 33.94 -38.15 -9.25
C ARG A 158 35.31 -38.76 -9.04
N LEU A 159 35.49 -39.44 -7.91
CA LEU A 159 36.73 -40.12 -7.61
C LEU A 159 37.06 -40.97 -8.85
N PRO A 160 38.30 -40.91 -9.36
CA PRO A 160 38.68 -41.76 -10.48
C PRO A 160 38.28 -43.20 -10.13
N PRO A 161 37.79 -44.00 -11.10
CA PRO A 161 37.38 -45.37 -10.83
C PRO A 161 38.54 -46.07 -10.12
N GLN A 162 38.34 -46.37 -8.82
CA GLN A 162 39.36 -47.07 -8.04
C GLN A 162 39.59 -48.42 -8.69
N ASN A 163 40.85 -48.75 -8.92
CA ASN A 163 41.21 -50.04 -9.47
C ASN A 163 40.70 -51.13 -8.50
N PRO A 164 39.75 -51.99 -8.91
CA PRO A 164 39.13 -52.95 -8.00
C PRO A 164 40.10 -54.05 -7.54
N CYS A 165 41.32 -54.11 -8.10
CA CYS A 165 42.39 -54.99 -7.69
C CYS A 165 43.34 -54.37 -6.64
N VAL A 166 43.07 -53.17 -6.12
CA VAL A 166 43.92 -52.49 -5.13
C VAL A 166 43.09 -51.99 -3.93
N PRO A 167 43.19 -52.63 -2.75
CA PRO A 167 43.89 -53.90 -2.49
C PRO A 167 43.19 -55.09 -3.17
N SER A 168 43.93 -56.14 -3.52
CA SER A 168 43.38 -57.28 -4.27
C SER A 168 42.37 -58.08 -3.43
N PRO A 169 41.10 -58.23 -3.87
CA PRO A 169 40.11 -59.05 -3.18
C PRO A 169 40.28 -60.56 -3.47
N CYS A 170 41.18 -60.94 -4.38
CA CYS A 170 41.25 -62.29 -4.93
C CYS A 170 41.95 -63.33 -4.05
N GLY A 171 42.51 -62.95 -2.91
CA GLY A 171 43.21 -63.88 -2.02
C GLY A 171 44.57 -64.38 -2.54
N PRO A 172 45.28 -65.20 -1.74
CA PRO A 172 46.61 -65.71 -2.09
C PRO A 172 46.56 -66.66 -3.29
N ASN A 173 47.67 -66.72 -4.05
CA ASN A 173 47.82 -67.56 -5.24
C ASN A 173 46.75 -67.33 -6.33
N SER A 174 46.18 -66.12 -6.38
CA SER A 174 45.17 -65.70 -7.35
C SER A 174 45.59 -64.41 -8.08
N GLN A 175 45.40 -64.38 -9.40
CA GLN A 175 45.58 -63.22 -10.25
C GLN A 175 44.27 -62.41 -10.32
N CYS A 176 44.36 -61.10 -10.02
CA CYS A 176 43.27 -60.14 -10.20
C CYS A 176 43.37 -59.44 -11.55
N ARG A 177 42.25 -59.34 -12.27
CA ARG A 177 42.10 -58.58 -13.52
C ARG A 177 40.93 -57.62 -13.40
N ALA A 178 41.14 -56.33 -13.69
CA ALA A 178 40.06 -55.35 -13.72
C ALA A 178 39.17 -55.57 -14.97
N SER A 179 37.86 -55.61 -14.77
CA SER A 179 36.84 -55.70 -15.83
C SER A 179 35.77 -54.61 -15.64
N SER A 180 34.91 -54.40 -16.64
CA SER A 180 33.81 -53.42 -16.60
C SER A 180 32.82 -53.65 -15.46
N SER A 181 32.78 -54.87 -14.91
CA SER A 181 31.91 -55.30 -13.80
C SER A 181 32.63 -55.38 -12.43
N GLY A 182 33.93 -55.03 -12.34
CA GLY A 182 34.71 -55.09 -11.11
C GLY A 182 35.97 -55.95 -11.20
N ALA A 183 36.49 -56.44 -10.07
CA ALA A 183 37.64 -57.33 -10.01
C ALA A 183 37.26 -58.76 -10.42
N VAL A 184 37.97 -59.31 -11.40
CA VAL A 184 37.84 -60.71 -11.83
C VAL A 184 39.06 -61.48 -11.31
N CYS A 185 38.80 -62.56 -10.58
CA CYS A 185 39.83 -63.36 -9.93
C CYS A 185 40.01 -64.71 -10.64
N SER A 186 41.26 -65.15 -10.82
CA SER A 186 41.61 -66.48 -11.35
C SER A 186 42.82 -67.06 -10.60
N CYS A 187 42.95 -68.38 -10.47
CA CYS A 187 44.14 -68.99 -9.85
C CYS A 187 45.37 -68.80 -10.76
N VAL A 188 46.55 -68.59 -10.16
CA VAL A 188 47.82 -68.53 -10.92
C VAL A 188 48.21 -69.93 -11.44
N ALA A 189 49.15 -70.01 -12.38
CA ALA A 189 49.58 -71.29 -12.97
C ALA A 189 50.00 -72.31 -11.90
N ASN A 190 49.62 -73.58 -12.08
CA ASN A 190 49.81 -74.70 -11.14
C ASN A 190 48.98 -74.61 -9.85
N TYR A 191 48.00 -73.71 -9.77
CA TYR A 191 46.99 -73.69 -8.72
C TYR A 191 45.59 -73.95 -9.31
N ILE A 192 44.86 -74.86 -8.68
CA ILE A 192 43.50 -75.24 -9.06
C ILE A 192 42.49 -74.75 -8.02
N GLY A 193 41.23 -74.61 -8.43
CA GLY A 193 40.12 -74.21 -7.58
C GLY A 193 39.48 -72.90 -8.02
N ARG A 194 38.85 -72.21 -7.07
CA ARG A 194 38.24 -70.88 -7.28
C ARG A 194 38.80 -69.90 -6.25
N PRO A 195 39.31 -68.73 -6.67
CA PRO A 195 39.71 -67.67 -5.75
C PRO A 195 38.61 -67.33 -4.75
N PRO A 196 38.93 -67.02 -3.48
CA PRO A 196 40.29 -66.86 -2.92
C PRO A 196 40.97 -68.17 -2.49
N ASN A 197 40.33 -69.33 -2.68
CA ASN A 197 40.80 -70.64 -2.20
C ASN A 197 41.52 -71.44 -3.30
N CYS A 198 42.55 -70.85 -3.89
CA CYS A 198 43.41 -71.54 -4.86
C CYS A 198 44.42 -72.43 -4.11
N ARG A 199 44.48 -73.71 -4.47
CA ARG A 199 45.41 -74.69 -3.89
C ARG A 199 46.37 -75.23 -4.95
N PRO A 200 47.61 -75.62 -4.58
CA PRO A 200 48.54 -76.18 -5.54
C PRO A 200 47.94 -77.46 -6.16
N GLU A 201 48.14 -77.61 -7.46
CA GLU A 201 47.84 -78.85 -8.17
C GLU A 201 48.85 -79.90 -7.68
N CYS A 202 48.39 -80.82 -6.82
CA CYS A 202 49.26 -81.86 -6.27
C CYS A 202 49.82 -82.73 -7.38
N THR A 203 51.08 -82.52 -7.77
CA THR A 203 51.87 -83.52 -8.48
C THR A 203 52.37 -84.54 -7.46
N ILE A 204 51.53 -85.52 -7.13
CA ILE A 204 52.00 -86.72 -6.44
C ILE A 204 52.82 -87.50 -7.47
N ASN A 205 54.15 -87.34 -7.45
CA ASN A 205 55.00 -88.45 -7.88
C ASN A 205 54.95 -89.48 -6.75
N SER A 206 54.72 -90.73 -7.15
CA SER A 206 54.55 -91.92 -6.31
C SER A 206 55.66 -92.13 -5.29
#